data_AF-A0A8X6JB40-F1
#
_entry.id   AF-A0A8X6JB40-F1
#
_cell.length_a   1.000
_cell.length_b   1.000
_cell.length_c   1.000
_cell.angle_alpha   90.00
_cell.angle_beta   90.00
_cell.angle_gamma   90.00
#
_symmetry.space_group_name_H-M   'P 1'
#
loop_
_entity.id
_entity.type
_entity.pdbx_description
1 polymer ?
#
loop_
_entity_poly.entity_id
_entity_poly.type
_entity_poly.pdbx_seq_one_letter_code
_entity_poly.pdbx_strand_id
1 'polypeptide(L)'
;MSEITAVALAIQRHDIEASHIKGSKLVNADALSRLETKYSYTVSSSQLNENYYRAVKAIRTLVNDDEGRLNITNTTGDKRMVGVKVYYSTFQVDKDSEVASYSWETLVANIGGNLGFFMGLTLVTFIEVIEFLWDVIATIVRKPNDSDRRTSNKIYAHRTG
;
A
#
# COMPACT_ATOMS: atom_id res chain seq x y z
N MET A 1 -7.50 32.30 32.74
CA MET A 1 -7.05 31.03 32.12
C MET A 1 -8.22 30.19 31.57
N SER A 2 -9.48 30.69 31.56
CA SER A 2 -10.67 29.91 31.20
C SER A 2 -11.21 30.13 29.77
N GLU A 3 -11.05 31.31 29.18
CA GLU A 3 -11.73 31.65 27.91
C GLU A 3 -11.04 31.09 26.66
N ILE A 4 -9.71 31.00 26.64
CA ILE A 4 -8.96 30.47 25.48
C ILE A 4 -9.18 28.96 25.34
N THR A 5 -9.22 28.23 26.46
CA THR A 5 -9.57 26.80 26.49
C THR A 5 -11.01 26.59 26.03
N ALA A 6 -11.93 27.48 26.41
CA ALA A 6 -13.32 27.43 25.97
C ALA A 6 -13.47 27.68 24.46
N VAL A 7 -12.70 28.60 23.87
CA VAL A 7 -12.71 28.85 22.42
C VAL A 7 -12.10 27.67 21.65
N ALA A 8 -10.98 27.12 22.12
CA ALA A 8 -10.37 25.93 21.52
C ALA A 8 -11.33 24.73 21.58
N LEU A 9 -12.00 24.51 22.72
CA LEU A 9 -13.00 23.47 22.89
C LEU A 9 -14.25 23.71 22.03
N ALA A 10 -14.69 24.96 21.87
CA ALA A 10 -15.85 25.32 21.05
C ALA A 10 -15.59 25.13 19.55
N ILE A 11 -14.39 25.47 19.07
CA ILE A 11 -13.96 25.20 17.68
C ILE A 11 -13.94 23.69 17.44
N GLN A 12 -13.39 22.92 18.39
CA GLN A 12 -13.35 21.46 18.29
C GLN A 12 -14.75 20.83 18.34
N ARG A 13 -15.67 21.37 19.15
CA ARG A 13 -17.06 20.90 19.27
C ARG A 13 -17.90 21.23 18.02
N HIS A 14 -17.70 22.39 17.41
CA HIS A 14 -18.41 22.79 16.20
C HIS A 14 -17.99 21.98 14.96
N ASP A 15 -16.71 21.56 14.88
CA ASP A 15 -16.22 20.68 13.81
C ASP A 15 -16.78 19.24 13.93
N ILE A 16 -16.99 18.76 15.17
CA ILE A 16 -17.59 17.45 15.44
C ILE A 16 -19.09 17.43 15.08
N GLU A 17 -19.84 18.51 15.36
CA GLU A 17 -21.26 18.58 14.98
C GLU A 17 -21.43 18.77 13.46
N ALA A 18 -20.56 19.54 12.79
CA ALA A 18 -20.58 19.70 11.33
C ALA A 18 -20.24 18.40 10.58
N SER A 19 -19.37 17.56 11.14
CA SER A 19 -19.09 16.22 10.59
C SER A 19 -20.23 15.23 10.84
N HIS A 20 -20.96 15.35 11.96
CA HIS A 20 -22.09 14.48 12.28
C HIS A 20 -23.33 14.76 11.41
N ILE A 21 -23.62 16.03 11.09
CA ILE A 21 -24.82 16.41 10.30
C ILE A 21 -24.65 16.08 8.81
N LYS A 22 -23.42 15.92 8.32
CA LYS A 22 -23.15 15.54 6.91
C LYS A 22 -23.29 14.04 6.64
N GLY A 23 -23.42 13.22 7.69
CA GLY A 23 -23.52 11.75 7.60
C GLY A 23 -24.93 11.18 7.45
N SER A 24 -26.00 11.99 7.55
CA SER A 24 -27.38 11.47 7.62
C SER A 24 -28.21 11.61 6.33
N LYS A 25 -27.57 11.83 5.18
CA LYS A 25 -28.28 11.90 3.87
C LYS A 25 -27.69 10.90 2.88
N LEU A 26 -28.29 9.70 2.86
CA LEU A 26 -28.44 8.76 1.74
C LEU A 26 -27.46 8.98 0.57
N VAL A 27 -26.20 8.64 0.78
CA VAL A 27 -25.25 8.28 -0.28
C VAL A 27 -24.57 7.02 0.21
N ASN A 28 -24.46 6.01 -0.66
CA ASN A 28 -23.82 4.74 -0.36
C ASN A 28 -22.42 4.99 0.25
N ALA A 29 -22.34 4.86 1.59
CA ALA A 29 -21.17 5.26 2.37
C ALA A 29 -19.93 4.42 2.02
N ASP A 30 -20.15 3.22 1.49
CA ASP A 30 -19.10 2.27 1.15
C ASP A 30 -18.30 2.74 -0.07
N ALA A 31 -18.95 3.40 -1.04
CA ALA A 31 -18.29 3.92 -2.25
C ALA A 31 -17.44 5.17 -1.99
N LEU A 32 -17.73 5.92 -0.92
CA LEU A 32 -16.97 7.12 -0.52
C LEU A 32 -15.81 6.81 0.44
N SER A 33 -15.78 5.61 1.04
CA SER A 33 -14.71 5.19 1.98
C SER A 33 -13.37 4.92 1.30
N ARG A 34 -13.38 4.60 0.00
CA ARG A 34 -12.17 4.19 -0.75
C ARG A 34 -11.18 5.34 -0.99
N LEU A 35 -11.62 6.58 -0.88
CA LEU A 35 -10.79 7.77 -1.03
C LEU A 35 -11.12 8.76 0.09
N GLU A 36 -10.59 8.50 1.28
CA GLU A 36 -10.70 9.41 2.43
C GLU A 36 -9.47 10.33 2.51
N THR A 37 -9.69 11.64 2.52
CA THR A 37 -8.64 12.62 2.82
C THR A 37 -8.76 13.02 4.29
N LYS A 38 -7.82 12.55 5.11
CA LYS A 38 -7.78 12.85 6.55
C LYS A 38 -6.77 13.97 6.84
N TYR A 39 -7.21 14.99 7.55
CA TYR A 39 -6.35 16.08 8.01
C TYR A 39 -5.98 15.87 9.47
N SER A 40 -4.68 15.70 9.75
CA SER A 40 -4.16 15.79 11.11
C SER A 40 -3.82 17.24 11.42
N TYR A 41 -4.29 17.75 12.57
CA TYR A 41 -4.05 19.13 12.98
C TYR A 41 -3.48 19.20 14.39
N THR A 42 -2.69 20.24 14.66
CA THR A 42 -2.17 20.54 16.00
C THR A 42 -2.54 21.98 16.34
N VAL A 43 -3.10 22.19 17.53
CA VAL A 43 -3.50 23.52 18.01
C VAL A 43 -2.44 24.05 18.95
N SER A 44 -2.01 25.30 18.72
CA SER A 44 -1.16 26.04 19.63
C SER A 44 -1.75 27.42 19.89
N SER A 45 -1.57 27.94 21.10
CA SER A 45 -2.03 29.27 21.49
C SER A 45 -0.90 30.05 22.13
N SER A 46 -0.89 31.36 21.89
CA SER A 46 0.09 32.27 22.47
C SER A 46 -0.58 33.57 22.90
N GLN A 47 0.02 34.24 23.87
CA GLN A 47 -0.42 35.57 24.27
C GLN A 47 -0.06 36.58 23.18
N LEU A 48 -1.03 37.39 22.80
CA LEU A 48 -0.88 38.38 21.74
C LEU A 48 -0.01 39.55 22.22
N ASN A 49 0.94 39.98 21.39
CA ASN A 49 1.72 41.19 21.65
C ASN A 49 0.80 42.43 21.58
N GLU A 50 0.64 43.12 22.71
CA GLU A 50 -0.28 44.24 22.84
C GLU A 50 0.08 45.44 21.95
N ASN A 51 1.38 45.68 21.71
CA ASN A 51 1.84 46.80 20.89
C ASN A 51 1.51 46.57 19.41
N TYR A 52 1.75 45.35 18.91
CA TYR A 52 1.37 44.96 17.56
C TYR A 52 -0.16 45.02 17.38
N TYR A 53 -0.90 44.53 18.38
CA TYR A 53 -2.35 44.56 18.35
C TYR A 53 -2.91 45.99 18.28
N ARG A 54 -2.38 46.93 19.08
CA ARG A 54 -2.79 48.33 19.05
C ARG A 54 -2.56 48.96 17.68
N ALA A 55 -1.43 48.68 17.03
CA ALA A 55 -1.14 49.17 15.69
C ALA A 55 -2.13 48.62 14.64
N VAL A 56 -2.36 47.30 14.63
CA VAL A 56 -3.30 46.68 13.69
C VAL A 56 -4.74 47.14 13.94
N LYS A 57 -5.14 47.28 15.21
CA LYS A 57 -6.46 47.79 15.58
C LYS A 57 -6.63 49.23 15.11
N ALA A 58 -5.66 50.10 15.39
CA ALA A 58 -5.68 51.49 14.99
C ALA A 58 -5.86 51.64 13.47
N ILE A 59 -5.11 50.88 12.66
CA ILE A 59 -5.20 50.89 11.19
C ILE A 59 -6.58 50.43 10.71
N ARG A 60 -7.16 49.38 11.31
CA ARG A 60 -8.49 48.88 10.93
C ARG A 60 -9.64 49.79 11.36
N THR A 61 -9.47 50.55 12.44
CA THR A 61 -10.48 51.49 12.94
C THR A 61 -10.35 52.89 12.34
N LEU A 62 -9.43 53.10 11.39
CA LEU A 62 -9.38 54.32 10.62
C LEU A 62 -10.64 54.40 9.75
N VAL A 63 -11.52 55.33 10.09
CA VAL A 63 -12.65 55.74 9.25
C VAL A 63 -12.33 57.14 8.74
N ASN A 64 -12.50 57.37 7.43
CA ASN A 64 -12.40 58.72 6.88
C ASN A 64 -13.63 59.50 7.30
N ASP A 65 -13.41 60.60 8.01
CA ASP A 65 -14.44 61.60 8.23
C ASP A 65 -14.73 62.33 6.90
N ASP A 66 -15.92 62.91 6.75
CA ASP A 66 -16.36 63.58 5.50
C ASP A 66 -15.48 64.80 5.13
N GLU A 67 -14.63 65.25 6.07
CA GLU A 67 -13.61 66.31 5.86
C GLU A 67 -12.20 65.76 5.54
N GLY A 68 -12.06 64.46 5.26
CA GLY A 68 -10.78 63.84 4.91
C GLY A 68 -9.80 63.73 6.08
N ARG A 69 -10.28 63.87 7.32
CA ARG A 69 -9.48 63.72 8.54
C ARG A 69 -9.65 62.30 9.08
N LEU A 70 -8.53 61.68 9.47
CA LEU A 70 -8.52 60.37 10.11
C LEU A 70 -8.92 60.55 11.58
N ASN A 71 -10.17 60.27 11.92
CA ASN A 71 -10.64 60.34 13.30
C ASN A 71 -10.62 58.94 13.93
N ILE A 72 -9.92 58.79 15.06
CA ILE A 72 -9.85 57.53 15.81
C ILE A 72 -11.12 57.47 16.67
N THR A 73 -12.13 56.72 16.21
CA THR A 73 -13.34 56.51 17.01
C THR A 73 -13.01 55.78 18.31
N ASN A 74 -13.62 56.27 19.40
CA ASN A 74 -13.30 55.91 20.78
C ASN A 74 -13.32 54.39 20.95
N THR A 75 -12.13 53.83 21.11
CA THR A 75 -11.88 52.41 21.05
C THR A 75 -12.13 51.83 22.45
N THR A 76 -13.40 51.60 22.80
CA THR A 76 -13.77 50.91 24.04
C THR A 76 -12.92 49.64 24.16
N GLY A 77 -12.19 49.53 25.28
CA GLY A 77 -11.11 48.58 25.54
C GLY A 77 -11.56 47.12 25.71
N ASP A 78 -12.56 46.69 24.95
CA ASP A 78 -13.04 45.32 24.98
C ASP A 78 -12.02 44.42 24.27
N LYS A 79 -11.35 43.58 25.06
CA LYS A 79 -10.36 42.58 24.63
C LYS A 79 -11.05 41.38 23.97
N ARG A 80 -11.82 41.62 22.90
CA ARG A 80 -12.66 40.63 22.20
C ARG A 80 -12.16 40.32 20.80
N MET A 81 -10.86 40.07 20.64
CA MET A 81 -10.29 39.66 19.35
C MET A 81 -9.41 38.43 19.51
N VAL A 82 -9.68 37.41 18.70
CA VAL A 82 -8.90 36.18 18.59
C VAL A 82 -8.30 36.13 17.18
N GLY A 83 -6.98 35.94 17.10
CA GLY A 83 -6.30 35.67 15.84
C GLY A 83 -6.17 34.16 15.63
N VAL A 84 -6.65 33.65 14.50
CA VAL A 84 -6.47 32.25 14.11
C VAL A 84 -5.55 32.22 12.89
N LYS A 85 -4.46 31.45 12.97
CA LYS A 85 -3.54 31.24 11.86
C LYS A 85 -3.56 29.75 11.49
N VAL A 86 -4.08 29.44 10.31
CA VAL A 86 -4.13 28.07 9.77
C VAL A 86 -3.04 27.93 8.71
N TYR A 87 -2.17 26.94 8.88
CA TYR A 87 -1.11 26.62 7.93
C TYR A 87 -0.74 25.14 8.04
N TYR A 88 -0.21 24.57 6.96
CA TYR A 88 0.35 23.23 6.99
C TYR A 88 1.67 23.23 7.74
N SER A 89 1.87 22.28 8.65
CA SER A 89 3.13 22.12 9.38
C SER A 89 4.28 21.74 8.44
N THR A 90 3.98 20.92 7.43
CA THR A 90 4.90 20.48 6.39
C THR A 90 4.16 20.42 5.05
N PHE A 91 4.89 20.49 3.94
CA PHE A 91 4.32 20.28 2.60
C PHE A 91 4.27 18.81 2.19
N GLN A 92 4.41 17.89 3.15
CA GLN A 92 4.34 16.46 2.92
C GLN A 92 2.89 16.00 2.94
N VAL A 93 2.52 15.17 1.97
CA VAL A 93 1.20 14.55 1.88
C VAL A 93 1.41 13.04 1.97
N ASP A 94 0.94 12.45 3.06
CA ASP A 94 0.95 11.01 3.24
C ASP A 94 -0.19 10.39 2.42
N LYS A 95 0.12 9.27 1.76
CA LYS A 95 -0.84 8.51 0.96
C LYS A 95 -0.83 7.07 1.43
N ASP A 96 -1.92 6.68 2.08
CA ASP A 96 -2.17 5.29 2.47
C ASP A 96 -3.04 4.65 1.39
N SER A 97 -2.53 3.60 0.76
CA SER A 97 -3.28 2.80 -0.20
C SER A 97 -3.29 1.35 0.24
N GLU A 98 -4.48 0.77 0.38
CA GLU A 98 -4.64 -0.66 0.58
C GLU A 98 -4.33 -1.38 -0.75
N VAL A 99 -3.32 -2.23 -0.73
CA VAL A 99 -2.95 -3.09 -1.85
C VAL A 99 -3.19 -4.54 -1.46
N ALA A 100 -3.72 -5.34 -2.40
CA ALA A 100 -3.91 -6.76 -2.16
C ALA A 100 -2.56 -7.43 -1.87
N SER A 101 -2.40 -8.01 -0.69
CA SER A 101 -1.17 -8.72 -0.31
C SER A 101 -0.91 -9.97 -1.18
N TYR A 102 -1.93 -10.44 -1.89
CA TYR A 102 -1.84 -11.59 -2.78
C TYR A 102 -2.56 -11.31 -4.09
N SER A 103 -1.80 -11.24 -5.17
CA SER A 103 -2.33 -10.97 -6.50
C SER A 103 -2.63 -12.27 -7.25
N TRP A 104 -3.47 -12.19 -8.29
CA TRP A 104 -3.76 -13.33 -9.16
C TRP A 104 -2.48 -13.86 -9.84
N GLU A 105 -1.58 -12.96 -10.21
CA GLU A 105 -0.28 -13.30 -10.81
C GLU A 105 0.56 -14.12 -9.83
N THR A 106 0.54 -13.74 -8.55
CA THR A 106 1.25 -14.47 -7.48
C THR A 106 0.65 -15.87 -7.27
N LEU A 107 -0.69 -16.00 -7.35
CA LEU A 107 -1.37 -17.29 -7.30
C LEU A 107 -0.95 -18.21 -8.44
N VAL A 108 -1.01 -17.70 -9.67
CA VAL A 108 -0.65 -18.47 -10.87
C VAL A 108 0.84 -18.82 -10.86
N ALA A 109 1.71 -17.91 -10.41
CA ALA A 109 3.15 -18.19 -10.29
C ALA A 109 3.43 -19.32 -9.31
N ASN A 110 2.78 -19.32 -8.14
CA ASN A 110 2.98 -20.37 -7.13
C ASN A 110 2.45 -21.73 -7.59
N ILE A 111 1.27 -21.76 -8.24
CA ILE A 111 0.71 -22.99 -8.79
C ILE A 111 1.57 -23.49 -9.95
N GLY A 112 1.90 -22.61 -10.89
CA GLY A 112 2.68 -22.93 -12.08
C GLY A 112 4.10 -23.39 -11.75
N GLY A 113 4.74 -22.80 -10.74
CA GLY A 113 6.07 -23.20 -10.27
C GLY A 113 6.07 -24.63 -9.71
N ASN A 114 5.16 -24.93 -8.80
CA ASN A 114 5.06 -26.27 -8.21
C ASN A 114 4.61 -27.33 -9.23
N LEU A 115 3.61 -27.00 -10.05
CA LEU A 115 3.13 -27.90 -11.09
C LEU A 115 4.20 -28.14 -12.17
N GLY A 116 4.90 -27.09 -12.58
CA GLY A 116 6.00 -27.16 -13.55
C GLY A 116 7.16 -28.01 -13.05
N PHE A 117 7.50 -27.92 -11.75
CA PHE A 117 8.50 -28.78 -11.14
C PHE A 117 8.11 -30.26 -11.19
N PHE A 118 6.89 -30.60 -10.76
CA PHE A 118 6.42 -31.99 -10.80
C PHE A 118 6.31 -32.50 -12.23
N MET A 119 5.80 -31.70 -13.17
CA MET A 119 5.75 -32.06 -14.59
C MET A 119 7.15 -32.28 -15.17
N GLY A 120 8.12 -31.44 -14.80
CA GLY A 120 9.52 -31.61 -15.20
C GLY A 120 10.10 -32.94 -14.71
N LEU A 121 9.87 -33.30 -13.45
CA LEU A 121 10.29 -34.60 -12.91
C LEU A 121 9.61 -35.76 -13.65
N THR A 122 8.30 -35.69 -13.89
CA THR A 122 7.59 -36.75 -14.62
C THR A 122 8.12 -36.91 -16.06
N LEU A 123 8.49 -35.81 -16.73
CA LEU A 123 9.04 -35.85 -18.08
C LEU A 123 10.42 -36.53 -18.11
N VAL A 124 11.30 -36.20 -17.16
CA VAL A 124 12.61 -36.86 -17.03
C VAL A 124 12.44 -38.35 -16.78
N THR A 125 11.56 -38.74 -15.84
CA THR A 125 11.29 -40.16 -15.56
C THR A 125 10.69 -40.88 -16.76
N PHE A 126 9.86 -40.20 -17.57
CA PHE A 126 9.28 -40.80 -18.77
C PHE A 126 10.34 -41.11 -19.83
N ILE A 127 11.31 -40.21 -20.02
CA ILE A 127 12.45 -40.44 -20.92
C ILE A 127 13.30 -41.61 -20.41
N GLU A 128 13.60 -41.65 -19.11
CA GLU A 128 14.38 -42.74 -18.49
C GLU A 128 13.70 -44.10 -18.68
N VAL A 129 12.37 -44.17 -18.56
CA VAL A 129 11.62 -45.40 -18.83
C VAL A 129 11.72 -45.82 -20.31
N ILE A 130 11.70 -44.87 -21.25
CA ILE A 130 11.86 -45.18 -22.68
C ILE A 130 13.26 -45.72 -22.97
N GLU A 131 14.30 -45.08 -22.42
CA GLU A 131 15.69 -45.55 -22.56
C GLU A 131 15.85 -46.96 -21.97
N PHE A 132 15.30 -47.19 -20.78
CA PHE A 132 15.31 -48.50 -20.14
C PHE A 132 14.62 -49.57 -21.00
N LEU A 133 13.44 -49.27 -21.56
CA LEU A 133 12.73 -50.20 -22.45
C LEU A 133 13.54 -50.50 -23.71
N TRP A 134 14.20 -49.49 -24.29
CA TRP A 134 15.07 -49.66 -25.45
C TRP A 134 16.24 -50.61 -25.15
N ASP A 135 16.91 -50.41 -24.02
CA ASP A 135 18.04 -51.25 -23.58
C ASP A 135 17.60 -52.69 -23.29
N VAL A 136 16.45 -52.89 -22.66
CA VAL A 136 15.88 -54.21 -22.41
C VAL A 136 15.57 -54.94 -23.73
N ILE A 137 14.92 -54.28 -24.68
CA ILE A 137 14.61 -54.86 -26.00
C ILE A 137 15.91 -55.21 -26.73
N ALA A 138 16.87 -54.28 -26.77
CA ALA A 138 18.16 -54.51 -27.43
C ALA A 138 18.92 -55.69 -26.82
N THR A 139 18.87 -55.85 -25.49
CA THR A 139 19.50 -56.96 -24.78
C THR A 139 18.84 -58.30 -25.09
N ILE A 140 17.51 -58.35 -25.16
CA ILE A 140 16.77 -59.57 -25.52
C ILE A 140 17.10 -59.99 -26.96
N VAL A 141 17.13 -59.04 -27.90
CA VAL A 141 17.45 -59.31 -29.30
C VAL A 141 18.92 -59.68 -29.51
N ARG A 142 19.83 -59.14 -28.69
CA ARG A 142 21.27 -59.43 -28.76
C ARG A 142 21.69 -60.77 -28.18
N LYS A 143 20.80 -61.57 -27.59
CA LYS A 143 21.14 -62.90 -27.05
C LYS A 143 21.84 -63.71 -28.16
N PRO A 144 23.17 -63.90 -28.10
CA PRO A 144 23.88 -64.60 -29.16
C PRO A 144 23.42 -66.05 -29.14
N ASN A 145 23.13 -66.57 -30.32
CA ASN A 145 22.78 -67.95 -30.52
C ASN A 145 23.99 -68.80 -30.12
N ASP A 146 23.98 -69.32 -28.89
CA ASP A 146 25.05 -70.13 -28.28
C ASP A 146 25.19 -71.52 -28.94
N SER A 147 24.64 -71.67 -30.15
CA SER A 147 24.69 -72.87 -30.99
C SER A 147 26.03 -73.03 -31.73
N ASP A 148 26.84 -71.97 -31.89
CA ASP A 148 28.12 -72.06 -32.62
C ASP A 148 29.30 -72.59 -31.77
N ARG A 149 29.16 -72.62 -30.44
CA ARG A 149 30.22 -73.12 -29.55
C ARG A 149 30.21 -74.63 -29.37
N ARG A 150 29.09 -75.31 -29.69
CA ARG A 150 28.96 -76.78 -29.63
C ARG A 150 29.57 -77.50 -30.83
N THR A 151 29.53 -76.91 -32.03
CA THR A 151 30.12 -77.50 -33.25
C THR A 151 31.65 -77.41 -33.24
N SER A 152 32.21 -76.32 -32.72
CA SER A 152 33.67 -76.17 -32.61
C SER A 152 34.28 -77.23 -31.67
N ASN A 153 33.68 -77.47 -30.50
CA ASN A 153 34.17 -78.48 -29.55
C ASN A 153 34.05 -79.93 -30.07
N LYS A 154 33.07 -80.18 -30.96
CA LYS A 154 32.90 -81.49 -31.61
C LYS A 154 33.94 -81.76 -32.70
N ILE A 155 34.44 -80.70 -33.35
CA ILE A 155 35.47 -80.80 -34.41
C ILE A 155 36.85 -81.07 -33.80
N TYR A 156 37.16 -80.51 -32.61
CA TYR A 156 38.44 -80.80 -31.93
C TYR A 156 38.49 -82.19 -31.30
N ALA A 157 37.36 -82.76 -30.90
CA ALA A 157 37.30 -84.09 -30.30
C ALA A 157 37.45 -85.25 -31.31
N HIS A 158 37.28 -85.00 -32.62
CA HIS A 158 37.32 -86.03 -33.66
C HIS A 158 38.70 -86.15 -34.35
N ARG A 159 39.73 -85.40 -33.90
CA ARG A 159 41.06 -85.40 -34.54
C ARG A 159 42.18 -86.01 -33.67
N THR A 160 41.84 -86.65 -32.56
CA THR A 160 42.81 -87.24 -31.61
C THR A 160 42.52 -88.70 -31.27
N GLY A 161 41.97 -89.47 -32.21
CA GLY A 161 41.82 -90.93 -32.13
C GLY A 161 42.61 -91.63 -33.22
#